data_AF-A0AA88RUI2-F1
#
_entry.id   AF-A0AA88RUI2-F1
#
_cell.length_a   1.000
_cell.length_b   1.000
_cell.length_c   1.000
_cell.angle_alpha   90.00
_cell.angle_beta   90.00
_cell.angle_gamma   90.00
#
_symmetry.space_group_name_H-M   'P 1'
#
loop_
_entity.id
_entity.type
_entity.pdbx_description
1 polymer ?
#
loop_
_entity_poly.entity_id
_entity_poly.type
_entity_poly.pdbx_seq_one_letter_code
_entity_poly.pdbx_strand_id
1 'polypeptide(L)'
;METTDHLREQRCYDEWISLQRLELSELREALTLSSEGRLSDADLTRLVEKMVDHFQDYCDKRSCLAHRDAATYLAPNWCNALENSGLWVAGCRPSTFIRLVYALSGLDFESKLAEFLNGAEIEDLGGISGVQLSKINQLQSKTNRQEEQLSSRMASLQEDMADQPFANVANKPDQNCCLNEDAVAALKENGQAMASLVEEADRMRLDTIKELIKILTPVQAVQFLAASKKLRLCIKEWGERQDHEHGRNAE
;
A
#
# COMPACT_ATOMS: atom_id res chain seq x y z
N MET A 1 10.10 -15.19 -23.40
CA MET A 1 10.56 -13.94 -22.74
C MET A 1 9.52 -13.42 -21.74
N GLU A 2 8.23 -13.77 -21.89
CA GLU A 2 7.17 -13.47 -20.91
C GLU A 2 7.34 -14.19 -19.55
N THR A 3 7.86 -15.42 -19.54
CA THR A 3 8.06 -16.21 -18.31
C THR A 3 9.07 -15.60 -17.34
N THR A 4 9.95 -14.71 -17.79
CA THR A 4 10.98 -14.08 -16.94
C THR A 4 10.51 -12.83 -16.23
N ASP A 5 9.52 -12.11 -16.76
CA ASP A 5 9.08 -10.83 -16.17
C ASP A 5 8.07 -11.07 -15.03
N HIS A 6 7.15 -12.02 -15.18
CA HIS A 6 6.28 -12.48 -14.10
C HIS A 6 7.08 -12.96 -12.86
N LEU A 7 8.15 -13.74 -13.08
CA LEU A 7 9.06 -14.18 -12.02
C LEU A 7 9.81 -13.01 -11.34
N ARG A 8 10.04 -11.89 -12.06
CA ARG A 8 10.68 -10.70 -11.48
C ARG A 8 9.72 -9.92 -10.60
N GLU A 9 8.45 -9.82 -10.97
CA GLU A 9 7.42 -9.13 -10.18
C GLU A 9 7.13 -9.88 -8.88
N GLN A 10 6.95 -11.19 -8.97
CA GLN A 10 6.80 -12.04 -7.79
C GLN A 10 8.05 -11.96 -6.90
N ARG A 11 9.26 -12.04 -7.46
CA ARG A 11 10.48 -11.89 -6.67
C ARG A 11 10.57 -10.52 -5.99
N CYS A 12 10.22 -9.45 -6.70
CA CYS A 12 10.17 -8.10 -6.14
C CYS A 12 9.19 -8.02 -4.95
N TYR A 13 8.05 -8.69 -5.06
CA TYR A 13 7.08 -8.83 -3.97
C TYR A 13 7.63 -9.60 -2.77
N ASP A 14 8.24 -10.77 -3.01
CA ASP A 14 8.77 -11.62 -1.94
C ASP A 14 9.94 -10.96 -1.19
N GLU A 15 10.82 -10.28 -1.92
CA GLU A 15 11.89 -9.45 -1.35
C GLU A 15 11.31 -8.33 -0.47
N TRP A 16 10.25 -7.66 -0.93
CA TRP A 16 9.56 -6.64 -0.16
C TRP A 16 8.92 -7.19 1.13
N ILE A 17 8.22 -8.32 1.06
CA ILE A 17 7.62 -8.96 2.24
C ILE A 17 8.70 -9.38 3.24
N SER A 18 9.83 -9.92 2.75
CA SER A 18 10.96 -10.28 3.60
C SER A 18 11.55 -9.06 4.30
N LEU A 19 11.70 -7.95 3.57
CA LEU A 19 12.14 -6.67 4.12
C LEU A 19 11.16 -6.16 5.19
N GLN A 20 9.84 -6.26 4.97
CA GLN A 20 8.84 -5.85 5.98
C GLN A 20 8.99 -6.63 7.30
N ARG A 21 9.33 -7.92 7.26
CA ARG A 21 9.57 -8.72 8.48
C ARG A 21 10.83 -8.27 9.23
N LEU A 22 11.90 -7.98 8.50
CA LEU A 22 13.15 -7.50 9.08
C LEU A 22 12.95 -6.13 9.74
N GLU A 23 12.36 -5.20 9.01
CA GLU A 23 12.08 -3.84 9.47
C GLU A 23 11.11 -3.81 10.64
N LEU A 24 10.11 -4.71 10.68
CA LEU A 24 9.23 -4.83 11.84
C LEU A 24 10.01 -5.21 13.11
N SER A 25 11.00 -6.09 13.00
CA SER A 25 11.85 -6.45 14.13
C SER A 25 12.68 -5.25 14.59
N GLU A 26 13.30 -4.52 13.65
CA GLU A 26 14.10 -3.33 13.92
C GLU A 26 13.27 -2.20 14.57
N LEU A 27 12.05 -1.94 14.06
CA LEU A 27 11.16 -0.94 14.64
C LEU A 27 10.71 -1.31 16.06
N ARG A 28 10.45 -2.59 16.33
CA ARG A 28 10.09 -3.05 17.69
C ARG A 28 11.25 -2.92 18.67
N GLU A 29 12.46 -3.28 18.25
CA GLU A 29 13.66 -3.10 19.06
C GLU A 29 13.88 -1.61 19.36
N ALA A 30 13.71 -0.74 18.36
CA ALA A 30 13.82 0.70 18.56
C ALA A 30 12.79 1.24 19.57
N LEU A 31 11.54 0.75 19.56
CA LEU A 31 10.55 1.14 20.58
C LEU A 31 10.97 0.72 21.99
N THR A 32 11.50 -0.50 22.16
CA THR A 32 12.02 -0.96 23.45
C THR A 32 13.17 -0.08 23.91
N LEU A 33 14.18 0.14 23.06
CA LEU A 33 15.35 0.95 23.41
C LEU A 33 15.00 2.42 23.67
N SER A 34 14.00 2.97 22.96
CA SER A 34 13.47 4.31 23.22
C SER A 34 12.83 4.40 24.59
N SER A 35 12.02 3.39 25.00
CA SER A 35 11.39 3.36 26.32
C SER A 35 12.41 3.25 27.47
N GLU A 36 13.60 2.70 27.20
CA GLU A 36 14.74 2.64 28.11
C GLU A 36 15.59 3.92 28.11
N GLY A 37 15.23 4.94 27.30
CA GLY A 37 16.01 6.17 27.15
C GLY A 37 17.33 6.01 26.40
N ARG A 38 17.50 4.92 25.65
CA ARG A 38 18.74 4.58 24.94
C ARG A 38 18.80 5.07 23.49
N LEU A 39 17.66 5.49 22.94
CA LEU A 39 17.56 6.12 21.62
C LEU A 39 17.02 7.54 21.76
N SER A 40 17.57 8.45 20.97
CA SER A 40 17.07 9.82 20.86
C SER A 40 16.00 9.94 19.77
N ASP A 41 15.24 11.04 19.80
CA ASP A 41 14.34 11.41 18.70
C ASP A 41 15.05 11.45 17.34
N ALA A 42 16.31 11.88 17.29
CA ALA A 42 17.10 11.89 16.07
C ALA A 42 17.41 10.48 15.55
N ASP A 43 17.64 9.52 16.45
CA ASP A 43 17.82 8.11 16.07
C ASP A 43 16.53 7.52 15.50
N LEU A 44 15.39 7.83 16.12
CA LEU A 44 14.07 7.38 15.65
C LEU A 44 13.72 8.04 14.30
N THR A 45 13.99 9.33 14.12
CA THR A 45 13.80 10.02 12.84
C THR A 45 14.62 9.36 11.73
N ARG A 46 15.91 9.09 11.97
CA ARG A 46 16.77 8.41 11.00
C ARG A 46 16.28 7.00 10.67
N LEU A 47 15.75 6.29 11.66
CA LEU A 47 15.14 4.98 11.43
C LEU A 47 13.90 5.09 10.55
N VAL A 48 13.02 6.06 10.81
CA VAL A 48 11.81 6.30 10.02
C VAL A 48 12.16 6.70 8.58
N GLU A 49 13.15 7.57 8.39
CA GLU A 49 13.65 7.97 7.06
C GLU A 49 14.14 6.75 6.27
N LYS A 50 14.94 5.87 6.89
CA LYS A 50 15.37 4.60 6.28
C LYS A 50 14.18 3.74 5.80
N MET A 51 13.11 3.64 6.59
CA MET A 51 11.91 2.88 6.21
C MET A 51 11.17 3.50 5.02
N VAL A 52 11.15 4.82 4.94
CA VAL A 52 10.54 5.57 3.83
C VAL A 52 11.36 5.40 2.55
N ASP A 53 12.69 5.45 2.66
CA ASP A 53 13.59 5.25 1.52
C ASP A 53 13.46 3.84 0.95
N HIS A 54 13.40 2.82 1.80
CA HIS A 54 13.14 1.45 1.34
C HIS A 54 11.76 1.26 0.69
N PHE A 55 10.73 1.99 1.16
CA PHE A 55 9.42 1.96 0.50
C PHE A 55 9.44 2.67 -0.84
N GLN A 56 10.17 3.79 -0.97
CA GLN A 56 10.42 4.46 -2.24
C GLN A 56 11.12 3.51 -3.22
N ASP A 57 12.20 2.84 -2.81
CA ASP A 57 12.93 1.88 -3.65
C ASP A 57 12.02 0.75 -4.16
N TYR A 58 11.11 0.27 -3.31
CA TYR A 58 10.12 -0.71 -3.71
C TYR A 58 9.13 -0.14 -4.75
N CYS A 59 8.60 1.06 -4.53
CA CYS A 59 7.71 1.73 -5.48
C CYS A 59 8.40 2.01 -6.83
N ASP A 60 9.67 2.39 -6.83
CA ASP A 60 10.43 2.70 -8.05
C ASP A 60 10.68 1.44 -8.88
N LYS A 61 11.09 0.34 -8.24
CA LYS A 61 11.20 -0.98 -8.89
C LYS A 61 9.86 -1.41 -9.47
N ARG A 62 8.79 -1.18 -8.71
CA ARG A 62 7.44 -1.56 -9.11
C ARG A 62 6.91 -0.76 -10.29
N SER A 63 7.13 0.55 -10.33
CA SER A 63 6.79 1.38 -11.50
C SER A 63 7.50 0.88 -12.76
N CYS A 64 8.81 0.56 -12.66
CA CYS A 64 9.57 0.05 -13.81
C CYS A 64 9.00 -1.28 -14.36
N LEU A 65 8.52 -2.15 -13.47
CA LEU A 65 7.93 -3.44 -13.85
C LEU A 65 6.49 -3.26 -14.38
N ALA A 66 5.68 -2.41 -13.75
CA ALA A 66 4.31 -2.11 -14.18
C ALA A 66 4.25 -1.53 -15.60
N HIS A 67 5.26 -0.77 -16.03
CA HIS A 67 5.36 -0.28 -17.41
C HIS A 67 5.66 -1.37 -18.45
N ARG A 68 6.04 -2.58 -18.01
CA ARG A 68 6.18 -3.76 -18.88
C ARG A 68 4.87 -4.54 -18.94
N ASP A 69 4.26 -4.78 -17.78
CA ASP A 69 2.97 -5.43 -17.64
C ASP A 69 2.24 -4.88 -16.39
N ALA A 70 1.24 -4.05 -16.61
CA ALA A 70 0.45 -3.49 -15.52
C ALA A 70 -0.61 -4.48 -15.00
N ALA A 71 -1.02 -5.44 -15.83
CA ALA A 71 -2.14 -6.34 -15.52
C ALA A 71 -1.79 -7.27 -14.36
N THR A 72 -0.54 -7.72 -14.28
CA THR A 72 -0.01 -8.56 -13.19
C THR A 72 -0.08 -7.86 -11.83
N TYR A 73 0.04 -6.54 -11.78
CA TYR A 73 -0.10 -5.77 -10.54
C TYR A 73 -1.56 -5.49 -10.16
N LEU A 74 -2.45 -5.42 -11.15
CA LEU A 74 -3.89 -5.21 -10.95
C LEU A 74 -4.62 -6.52 -10.60
N ALA A 75 -4.08 -7.67 -11.02
CA ALA A 75 -4.56 -9.01 -10.70
C ALA A 75 -3.40 -9.95 -10.34
N PRO A 76 -2.71 -9.73 -9.22
CA PRO A 76 -1.52 -10.49 -8.86
C PRO A 76 -1.86 -11.92 -8.43
N ASN A 77 -1.18 -12.88 -9.04
CA ASN A 77 -1.28 -14.30 -8.70
C ASN A 77 -0.33 -14.74 -7.56
N TRP A 78 0.57 -13.86 -7.11
CA TRP A 78 1.44 -14.08 -5.95
C TRP A 78 0.80 -13.63 -4.62
N CYS A 79 -0.35 -12.98 -4.67
CA CYS A 79 -1.15 -12.59 -3.51
C CYS A 79 -2.23 -13.63 -3.26
N ASN A 80 -2.52 -13.91 -1.98
CA ASN A 80 -3.63 -14.77 -1.61
C ASN A 80 -4.99 -14.08 -1.81
N ALA A 81 -6.10 -14.83 -1.73
CA ALA A 81 -7.43 -14.27 -1.98
C ALA A 81 -7.81 -13.10 -1.05
N LEU A 82 -7.38 -13.16 0.22
CA LEU A 82 -7.62 -12.09 1.19
C LEU A 82 -6.82 -10.82 0.86
N GLU A 83 -5.54 -10.96 0.51
CA GLU A 83 -4.70 -9.86 0.05
C GLU A 83 -5.32 -9.19 -1.19
N ASN A 84 -5.74 -10.00 -2.16
CA ASN A 84 -6.39 -9.54 -3.40
C ASN A 84 -7.71 -8.80 -3.12
N SER A 85 -8.50 -9.26 -2.16
CA SER A 85 -9.76 -8.59 -1.78
C SER A 85 -9.58 -7.18 -1.23
N GLY A 86 -8.40 -6.88 -0.67
CA GLY A 86 -8.05 -5.56 -0.14
C GLY A 86 -7.32 -4.64 -1.12
N LEU A 87 -7.09 -5.10 -2.36
CA LEU A 87 -6.43 -4.28 -3.38
C LEU A 87 -7.38 -3.18 -3.87
N TRP A 88 -6.81 -1.99 -4.00
CA TRP A 88 -7.39 -0.90 -4.76
C TRP A 88 -6.63 -0.81 -6.10
N VAL A 89 -5.75 0.16 -6.27
CA VAL A 89 -4.90 0.29 -7.47
C VAL A 89 -3.55 -0.38 -7.21
N ALA A 90 -3.42 -1.67 -7.52
CA ALA A 90 -2.18 -2.45 -7.35
C ALA A 90 -1.55 -2.41 -5.92
N GLY A 91 -2.37 -2.18 -4.91
CA GLY A 91 -1.94 -2.08 -3.51
C GLY A 91 -3.05 -1.56 -2.60
N CYS A 92 -2.72 -1.28 -1.35
CA CYS A 92 -3.69 -0.76 -0.39
C CYS A 92 -4.19 0.64 -0.78
N ARG A 93 -5.40 0.99 -0.35
CA ARG A 93 -5.92 2.35 -0.47
C ARG A 93 -5.20 3.28 0.54
N PRO A 94 -4.59 4.41 0.14
CA PRO A 94 -3.81 5.28 1.03
C PRO A 94 -4.51 5.74 2.32
N SER A 95 -5.83 5.98 2.29
CA SER A 95 -6.66 6.37 3.43
C SER A 95 -6.71 5.30 4.52
N THR A 96 -6.32 4.05 4.22
CA THR A 96 -6.19 3.00 5.25
C THR A 96 -5.04 3.28 6.21
N PHE A 97 -3.96 3.94 5.80
CA PHE A 97 -2.89 4.40 6.71
C PHE A 97 -3.44 5.37 7.75
N ILE A 98 -4.29 6.31 7.32
CA ILE A 98 -4.89 7.31 8.19
C ILE A 98 -5.91 6.68 9.14
N ARG A 99 -6.74 5.76 8.63
CA ARG A 99 -7.66 4.98 9.47
C ARG A 99 -6.93 4.16 10.52
N LEU A 100 -5.78 3.60 10.17
CA LEU A 100 -4.95 2.86 11.12
C LEU A 100 -4.45 3.77 12.24
N VAL A 101 -3.99 4.99 11.93
CA VAL A 101 -3.60 5.97 12.96
C VAL A 101 -4.77 6.24 13.92
N TYR A 102 -5.98 6.53 13.41
CA TYR A 102 -7.13 6.74 14.29
C TYR A 102 -7.46 5.53 15.17
N ALA A 103 -7.42 4.33 14.60
CA ALA A 103 -7.72 3.11 15.34
C ALA A 103 -6.69 2.86 16.45
N LEU A 104 -5.39 2.98 16.14
CA LEU A 104 -4.31 2.79 17.12
C LEU A 104 -4.37 3.86 18.21
N SER A 105 -4.54 5.13 17.85
CA SER A 105 -4.63 6.21 18.82
C SER A 105 -5.81 6.06 19.77
N GLY A 106 -6.96 5.61 19.26
CA GLY A 106 -8.13 5.33 20.10
C GLY A 106 -7.87 4.19 21.08
N LEU A 107 -7.34 3.07 20.59
CA LEU A 107 -7.02 1.88 21.41
C LEU A 107 -5.96 2.19 22.48
N ASP A 108 -4.88 2.86 22.09
CA ASP A 108 -3.77 3.18 22.98
C ASP A 108 -4.19 4.19 24.04
N PHE A 109 -4.95 5.22 23.66
CA PHE A 109 -5.51 6.20 24.61
C PHE A 109 -6.47 5.54 25.60
N GLU A 110 -7.40 4.71 25.13
CA GLU A 110 -8.36 4.00 25.99
C GLU A 110 -7.63 3.12 27.02
N SER A 111 -6.57 2.42 26.61
CA SER A 111 -5.77 1.59 27.50
C SER A 111 -5.04 2.37 28.61
N LYS A 112 -4.74 3.65 28.37
CA LYS A 112 -3.98 4.53 29.29
C LYS A 112 -4.82 5.64 29.91
N LEU A 113 -6.15 5.59 29.74
CA LEU A 113 -7.04 6.66 30.18
C LEU A 113 -6.91 6.94 31.68
N ALA A 114 -6.75 5.90 32.50
CA ALA A 114 -6.57 6.05 33.94
C ALA A 114 -5.26 6.77 34.29
N GLU A 115 -4.16 6.45 33.62
CA GLU A 115 -2.86 7.10 33.82
C GLU A 115 -2.91 8.57 33.41
N PHE A 116 -3.52 8.85 32.25
CA PHE A 116 -3.74 10.20 31.76
C PHE A 116 -4.56 11.07 32.73
N LEU A 117 -5.66 10.53 33.28
CA LEU A 117 -6.48 11.24 34.27
C LEU A 117 -5.74 11.52 35.58
N ASN A 118 -4.71 10.72 35.88
CA ASN A 118 -3.80 10.94 37.01
C ASN A 118 -2.63 11.89 36.66
N GLY A 119 -2.63 12.48 35.46
CA GLY A 119 -1.64 13.46 35.02
C GLY A 119 -0.42 12.89 34.33
N ALA A 120 -0.42 11.60 33.93
CA ALA A 120 0.66 11.04 33.13
C ALA A 120 0.64 11.61 31.71
N GLU A 121 1.82 11.89 31.17
CA GLU A 121 1.97 12.21 29.75
C GLU A 121 1.96 10.92 28.92
N ILE A 122 1.23 10.95 27.80
CA ILE A 122 1.23 9.88 26.81
C ILE A 122 2.01 10.40 25.61
N GLU A 123 3.22 9.89 25.41
CA GLU A 123 4.12 10.36 24.34
C GLU A 123 3.90 9.63 23.00
N ASP A 124 3.13 8.56 23.05
CA ASP A 124 3.00 7.59 21.98
C ASP A 124 1.73 7.82 21.14
N LEU A 125 1.26 6.85 20.34
CA LEU A 125 0.07 7.05 19.49
C LEU A 125 -1.20 7.36 20.28
N GLY A 126 -1.31 6.97 21.56
CA GLY A 126 -2.41 7.42 22.43
C GLY A 126 -2.36 8.91 22.76
N GLY A 127 -1.21 9.55 22.55
CA GLY A 127 -0.91 10.96 22.83
C GLY A 127 -1.07 11.91 21.64
N ILE A 128 -1.80 11.54 20.59
CA ILE A 128 -2.01 12.44 19.44
C ILE A 128 -2.71 13.72 19.92
N SER A 129 -2.01 14.84 19.79
CA SER A 129 -2.53 16.15 20.17
C SER A 129 -3.65 16.62 19.25
N GLY A 130 -4.48 17.58 19.73
CA GLY A 130 -5.53 18.19 18.90
C GLY A 130 -4.99 18.85 17.61
N VAL A 131 -3.77 19.40 17.65
CA VAL A 131 -3.11 19.99 16.48
C VAL A 131 -2.74 18.90 15.47
N GLN A 132 -2.17 17.78 15.92
CA GLN A 132 -1.86 16.64 15.06
C GLN A 132 -3.14 16.05 14.46
N LEU A 133 -4.18 15.88 15.28
CA LEU A 133 -5.48 15.36 14.84
C LEU A 133 -6.11 16.25 13.75
N SER A 134 -6.03 17.57 13.90
CA SER A 134 -6.51 18.52 12.87
C SER A 134 -5.75 18.36 11.55
N LYS A 135 -4.41 18.22 11.60
CA LYS A 135 -3.58 17.98 10.41
C LYS A 135 -3.87 16.63 9.76
N ILE A 136 -4.07 15.57 10.55
CA ILE A 136 -4.43 14.23 10.05
C ILE A 136 -5.79 14.27 9.35
N ASN A 137 -6.79 14.99 9.90
CA ASN A 137 -8.10 15.17 9.25
C ASN A 137 -8.00 15.93 7.92
N GLN A 138 -7.15 16.95 7.84
CA GLN A 138 -6.89 17.67 6.60
C GLN A 138 -6.22 16.76 5.56
N LEU A 139 -5.22 15.98 5.98
CA LEU A 139 -4.57 14.98 5.12
C LEU A 139 -5.59 13.97 4.62
N GLN A 140 -6.47 13.45 5.48
CA GLN A 140 -7.54 12.51 5.11
C GLN A 140 -8.44 13.08 4.01
N SER A 141 -8.88 14.33 4.17
CA SER A 141 -9.76 14.98 3.21
C SER A 141 -9.07 15.13 1.84
N LYS A 142 -7.79 15.50 1.84
CA LYS A 142 -6.98 15.58 0.62
C LYS A 142 -6.80 14.19 -0.02
N THR A 143 -6.37 13.19 0.75
CA THR A 143 -6.14 11.82 0.28
C THR A 143 -7.42 11.23 -0.32
N ASN A 144 -8.57 11.35 0.34
CA ASN A 144 -9.84 10.85 -0.18
C ASN A 144 -10.20 11.45 -1.54
N ARG A 145 -9.97 12.77 -1.74
CA ARG A 145 -10.24 13.42 -3.02
C ARG A 145 -9.35 12.88 -4.14
N GLN A 146 -8.07 12.65 -3.85
CA GLN A 146 -7.15 12.11 -4.86
C GLN A 146 -7.44 10.62 -5.14
N GLU A 147 -7.85 9.85 -4.14
CA GLU A 147 -8.35 8.47 -4.32
C GLU A 147 -9.57 8.42 -5.22
N GLU A 148 -10.54 9.34 -5.06
CA GLU A 148 -11.71 9.43 -5.92
C GLU A 148 -11.30 9.65 -7.39
N GLN A 149 -10.34 10.55 -7.63
CA GLN A 149 -9.83 10.86 -8.96
C GLN A 149 -9.17 9.65 -9.63
N LEU A 150 -8.28 8.94 -8.92
CA LEU A 150 -7.65 7.73 -9.46
C LEU A 150 -8.65 6.58 -9.63
N SER A 151 -9.61 6.43 -8.72
CA SER A 151 -10.66 5.41 -8.83
C SER A 151 -11.54 5.64 -10.06
N SER A 152 -11.94 6.89 -10.29
CA SER A 152 -12.73 7.26 -11.48
C SER A 152 -11.97 7.01 -12.77
N ARG A 153 -10.66 7.34 -12.82
CA ARG A 153 -9.83 7.07 -13.99
C ARG A 153 -9.66 5.57 -14.24
N MET A 154 -9.48 4.77 -13.17
CA MET A 154 -9.42 3.32 -13.28
C MET A 154 -10.71 2.75 -13.88
N ALA A 155 -11.87 3.22 -13.42
CA ALA A 155 -13.16 2.81 -13.96
C ALA A 155 -13.28 3.16 -15.45
N SER A 156 -12.91 4.38 -15.86
CA SER A 156 -12.92 4.77 -17.28
C SER A 156 -12.03 3.87 -18.14
N LEU A 157 -10.79 3.61 -17.73
CA LEU A 157 -9.89 2.71 -18.47
C LEU A 157 -10.42 1.25 -18.55
N GLN A 158 -11.20 0.82 -17.56
CA GLN A 158 -11.87 -0.48 -17.61
C GLN A 158 -13.05 -0.47 -18.60
N GLU A 159 -13.82 0.61 -18.65
CA GLU A 159 -14.94 0.80 -19.57
C GLU A 159 -14.49 0.94 -21.03
N ASP A 160 -13.31 1.55 -21.27
CA ASP A 160 -12.72 1.72 -22.60
C ASP A 160 -12.48 0.37 -23.32
N MET A 161 -12.36 -0.74 -22.57
CA MET A 161 -12.25 -2.09 -23.14
C MET A 161 -13.52 -2.55 -23.88
N ALA A 162 -14.65 -1.86 -23.68
CA ALA A 162 -15.90 -2.11 -24.39
C ALA A 162 -16.16 -1.07 -25.49
N ASP A 163 -15.30 -0.06 -25.65
CA ASP A 163 -15.42 0.96 -26.69
C ASP A 163 -14.68 0.55 -27.98
N GLN A 164 -14.61 1.45 -28.95
CA GLN A 164 -13.83 1.29 -30.15
C GLN A 164 -12.33 1.32 -29.83
N PRO A 165 -11.53 0.42 -30.43
CA PRO A 165 -11.86 -0.50 -31.52
C PRO A 165 -12.38 -1.89 -31.11
N PHE A 166 -12.51 -2.20 -29.81
CA PHE A 166 -12.89 -3.53 -29.33
C PHE A 166 -14.31 -3.95 -29.75
N ALA A 167 -15.25 -3.02 -29.70
CA ALA A 167 -16.61 -3.25 -30.18
C ALA A 167 -16.65 -3.67 -31.67
N ASN A 168 -15.78 -3.11 -32.52
CA ASN A 168 -15.68 -3.51 -33.93
C ASN A 168 -15.15 -4.94 -34.13
N VAL A 169 -14.26 -5.41 -33.24
CA VAL A 169 -13.80 -6.80 -33.24
C VAL A 169 -14.94 -7.73 -32.86
N ALA A 170 -15.68 -7.42 -31.80
CA ALA A 170 -16.80 -8.23 -31.33
C ALA A 170 -17.95 -8.36 -32.35
N ASN A 171 -18.15 -7.35 -33.20
CA ASN A 171 -19.22 -7.32 -34.20
C ASN A 171 -18.88 -8.06 -35.52
N LYS A 172 -17.64 -8.55 -35.71
CA LYS A 172 -17.21 -9.21 -36.95
C LYS A 172 -17.06 -10.73 -36.75
N PRO A 173 -17.86 -11.58 -37.43
CA PRO A 173 -17.94 -13.01 -37.15
C PRO A 173 -16.71 -13.83 -37.58
N ASP A 174 -15.89 -13.35 -38.52
CA ASP A 174 -14.82 -14.14 -39.17
C ASP A 174 -13.40 -13.58 -38.97
N GLN A 175 -13.21 -12.54 -38.15
CA GLN A 175 -11.90 -11.92 -37.99
C GLN A 175 -11.20 -12.46 -36.74
N ASN A 176 -10.03 -13.08 -36.93
CA ASN A 176 -9.15 -13.44 -35.82
C ASN A 176 -8.83 -12.16 -35.02
N CYS A 177 -9.32 -12.08 -33.79
CA CYS A 177 -9.19 -10.92 -32.90
C CYS A 177 -7.74 -10.47 -32.72
N CYS A 178 -6.78 -11.41 -32.76
CA CYS A 178 -5.35 -11.15 -32.65
C CYS A 178 -4.72 -10.47 -33.87
N LEU A 179 -5.43 -10.34 -35.00
CA LEU A 179 -4.94 -9.69 -36.23
C LEU A 179 -5.47 -8.26 -36.41
N ASN A 180 -6.32 -7.77 -35.49
CA ASN A 180 -6.79 -6.40 -35.55
C ASN A 180 -5.74 -5.45 -34.96
N GLU A 181 -4.97 -4.81 -35.85
CA GLU A 181 -3.87 -3.91 -35.45
C GLU A 181 -4.35 -2.73 -34.58
N ASP A 182 -5.52 -2.17 -34.88
CA ASP A 182 -6.10 -1.07 -34.10
C ASP A 182 -6.42 -1.51 -32.66
N ALA A 183 -7.02 -2.69 -32.47
CA ALA A 183 -7.32 -3.24 -31.15
C ALA A 183 -6.07 -3.62 -30.36
N VAL A 184 -5.05 -4.16 -31.03
CA VAL A 184 -3.75 -4.42 -30.39
C VAL A 184 -3.07 -3.12 -29.96
N ALA A 185 -3.12 -2.07 -30.79
CA ALA A 185 -2.58 -0.76 -30.44
C ALA A 185 -3.32 -0.14 -29.25
N ALA A 186 -4.67 -0.19 -29.26
CA ALA A 186 -5.50 0.30 -28.16
C ALA A 186 -5.25 -0.45 -26.84
N LEU A 187 -5.07 -1.78 -26.87
CA LEU A 187 -4.70 -2.55 -25.67
C LEU A 187 -3.35 -2.13 -25.11
N LYS A 188 -2.38 -1.85 -25.98
CA LYS A 188 -1.07 -1.39 -25.56
C LYS A 188 -1.14 -0.02 -24.91
N GLU A 189 -1.90 0.91 -25.48
CA GLU A 189 -2.13 2.25 -24.91
C GLU A 189 -2.86 2.16 -23.56
N ASN A 190 -3.92 1.34 -23.48
CA ASN A 190 -4.62 1.07 -22.22
C ASN A 190 -3.67 0.49 -21.16
N GLY A 191 -2.82 -0.47 -21.53
CA GLY A 191 -1.81 -1.04 -20.62
C GLY A 191 -0.82 0.01 -20.09
N GLN A 192 -0.39 0.96 -20.94
CA GLN A 192 0.47 2.08 -20.52
C GLN A 192 -0.25 3.07 -19.60
N ALA A 193 -1.54 3.34 -19.86
CA ALA A 193 -2.36 4.17 -18.99
C ALA A 193 -2.58 3.51 -17.62
N MET A 194 -2.83 2.19 -17.59
CA MET A 194 -2.90 1.40 -16.36
C MET A 194 -1.57 1.43 -15.60
N ALA A 195 -0.43 1.29 -16.27
CA ALA A 195 0.90 1.39 -15.66
C ALA A 195 1.13 2.75 -15.00
N SER A 196 0.76 3.83 -15.69
CA SER A 196 0.85 5.20 -15.17
C SER A 196 -0.04 5.38 -13.94
N LEU A 197 -1.25 4.79 -13.95
CA LEU A 197 -2.18 4.84 -12.84
C LEU A 197 -1.65 4.07 -11.60
N VAL A 198 -0.95 2.95 -11.81
CA VAL A 198 -0.22 2.22 -10.74
C VAL A 198 0.90 3.09 -10.14
N GLU A 199 1.70 3.74 -10.98
CA GLU A 199 2.76 4.65 -10.50
C GLU A 199 2.19 5.82 -9.68
N GLU A 200 1.12 6.45 -10.16
CA GLU A 200 0.47 7.56 -9.46
C GLU A 200 -0.12 7.12 -8.10
N ALA A 201 -0.69 5.91 -8.03
CA ALA A 201 -1.19 5.36 -6.78
C ALA A 201 -0.04 5.07 -5.79
N ASP A 202 1.12 4.63 -6.27
CA ASP A 202 2.31 4.39 -5.45
C ASP A 202 2.89 5.67 -4.89
N ARG A 203 2.99 6.69 -5.74
CA ARG A 203 3.37 8.04 -5.32
C ARG A 203 2.41 8.55 -4.23
N MET A 204 1.10 8.35 -4.40
CA MET A 204 0.11 8.76 -3.40
C MET A 204 0.26 8.01 -2.07
N ARG A 205 0.55 6.70 -2.09
CA ARG A 205 0.82 5.92 -0.86
C ARG A 205 2.03 6.47 -0.12
N LEU A 206 3.11 6.69 -0.86
CA LEU A 206 4.36 7.20 -0.29
C LEU A 206 4.20 8.62 0.26
N ASP A 207 3.55 9.51 -0.49
CA ASP A 207 3.27 10.88 -0.05
C ASP A 207 2.39 10.89 1.20
N THR A 208 1.38 10.02 1.27
CA THR A 208 0.51 9.91 2.46
C THR A 208 1.30 9.47 3.69
N ILE A 209 2.20 8.49 3.56
CA ILE A 209 3.07 8.06 4.65
C ILE A 209 4.04 9.18 5.06
N LYS A 210 4.69 9.84 4.09
CA LYS A 210 5.61 10.97 4.35
C LYS A 210 4.90 12.11 5.08
N GLU A 211 3.68 12.47 4.68
CA GLU A 211 2.89 13.51 5.35
C GLU A 211 2.43 13.09 6.75
N LEU A 212 2.03 11.83 6.96
CA LEU A 212 1.73 11.31 8.29
C LEU A 212 2.95 11.42 9.22
N ILE A 213 4.12 10.97 8.77
CA ILE A 213 5.37 11.03 9.53
C ILE A 213 5.73 12.47 9.92
N LYS A 214 5.51 13.45 9.02
CA LYS A 214 5.75 14.88 9.34
C LYS A 214 4.79 15.43 10.40
N ILE A 215 3.62 14.81 10.58
CA ILE A 215 2.64 15.22 11.58
C ILE A 215 2.93 14.55 12.94
N LEU A 216 3.35 13.29 12.92
CA LEU A 216 3.61 12.48 14.12
C LEU A 216 4.96 12.87 14.78
N THR A 217 5.09 12.60 16.08
CA THR A 217 6.41 12.61 16.74
C THR A 217 7.24 11.40 16.27
N PRO A 218 8.57 11.40 16.45
CA PRO A 218 9.40 10.27 16.01
C PRO A 218 8.96 8.92 16.59
N VAL A 219 8.63 8.86 17.90
CA VAL A 219 8.14 7.63 18.54
C VAL A 219 6.77 7.20 17.98
N GLN A 220 5.84 8.13 17.77
CA GLN A 220 4.53 7.86 17.15
C GLN A 220 4.69 7.33 15.72
N ALA A 221 5.62 7.89 14.93
CA ALA A 221 5.91 7.43 13.58
C ALA A 221 6.48 6.00 13.56
N VAL A 222 7.41 5.68 14.46
CA VAL A 222 7.95 4.31 14.61
C VAL A 222 6.84 3.33 14.99
N GLN A 223 5.98 3.68 15.94
CA GLN A 223 4.82 2.85 16.32
C GLN A 223 3.85 2.63 15.15
N PHE A 224 3.51 3.69 14.43
CA PHE A 224 2.63 3.62 13.26
C PHE A 224 3.20 2.70 12.18
N LEU A 225 4.50 2.83 11.85
CA LEU A 225 5.15 1.97 10.87
C LEU A 225 5.22 0.52 11.35
N ALA A 226 5.54 0.27 12.62
CA ALA A 226 5.57 -1.07 13.18
C ALA A 226 4.19 -1.74 13.11
N ALA A 227 3.14 -1.02 13.49
CA ALA A 227 1.76 -1.52 13.41
C ALA A 227 1.33 -1.76 11.97
N SER A 228 1.66 -0.86 11.04
CA SER A 228 1.37 -1.01 9.61
C SER A 228 2.02 -2.26 9.01
N LYS A 229 3.32 -2.48 9.29
CA LYS A 229 4.05 -3.68 8.83
C LYS A 229 3.49 -4.94 9.45
N LYS A 230 3.21 -4.93 10.77
CA LYS A 230 2.58 -6.05 11.47
C LYS A 230 1.24 -6.41 10.83
N LEU A 231 0.36 -5.42 10.60
CA LEU A 231 -0.95 -5.65 10.00
C LEU A 231 -0.84 -6.27 8.60
N ARG A 232 0.06 -5.74 7.75
CA ARG A 232 0.31 -6.32 6.42
C ARG A 232 0.73 -7.79 6.48
N LEU A 233 1.69 -8.11 7.35
CA LEU A 233 2.16 -9.48 7.53
C LEU A 233 1.06 -10.40 8.08
N CYS A 234 0.25 -9.91 9.01
CA CYS A 234 -0.91 -10.66 9.53
C CYS A 234 -1.94 -10.94 8.44
N ILE A 235 -2.27 -9.97 7.58
CA ILE A 235 -3.21 -10.18 6.45
C ILE A 235 -2.68 -11.29 5.53
N LYS A 236 -1.37 -11.31 5.24
CA LYS A 236 -0.75 -12.38 4.46
C LYS A 236 -0.92 -13.74 5.13
N GLU A 237 -0.55 -13.86 6.40
CA GLU A 237 -0.64 -15.12 7.14
C GLU A 237 -2.08 -15.61 7.32
N TRP A 238 -3.04 -14.70 7.56
CA TRP A 238 -4.46 -15.04 7.65
C TRP A 238 -5.00 -15.53 6.31
N GLY A 239 -4.63 -14.88 5.22
CA GLY A 239 -5.04 -15.28 3.89
C GLY A 239 -4.45 -16.63 3.47
N GLU A 240 -3.20 -16.91 3.80
CA GLU A 240 -2.58 -18.23 3.57
C GLU A 240 -3.34 -19.36 4.29
N ARG A 241 -3.76 -19.13 5.54
CA ARG A 241 -4.58 -20.09 6.30
C ARG A 241 -5.96 -20.27 5.66
N GLN A 242 -6.62 -19.18 5.28
CA GLN A 242 -7.92 -19.25 4.62
C GLN A 242 -7.85 -19.97 3.27
N ASP A 243 -6.81 -19.72 2.48
CA ASP A 243 -6.64 -20.39 1.19
C ASP A 243 -6.42 -21.89 1.35
N HIS A 244 -5.71 -22.30 2.41
CA HIS A 244 -5.59 -23.71 2.77
C HIS A 244 -6.95 -24.33 3.19
N GLU A 245 -7.71 -23.65 4.04
CA GLU A 245 -9.03 -24.11 4.51
C GLU A 245 -10.05 -24.24 3.36
N HIS A 246 -9.97 -23.38 2.34
CA HIS A 246 -10.88 -23.40 1.18
C HIS A 246 -10.33 -24.23 0.00
N GLY A 247 -9.18 -24.90 0.14
CA GLY A 247 -8.58 -25.71 -0.92
C GLY A 247 -8.05 -24.92 -2.11
N ARG A 248 -7.78 -23.62 -1.95
CA ARG A 248 -7.22 -22.74 -3.00
C ARG A 248 -5.72 -22.94 -3.24
N ASN A 249 -5.02 -23.59 -2.30
CA ASN A 249 -3.60 -23.94 -2.41
C ASN A 249 -3.37 -25.41 -2.86
N ALA A 250 -4.38 -26.08 -3.41
CA ALA A 250 -4.25 -27.45 -3.90
C ALA A 250 -3.87 -27.46 -5.39
N GLU A 251 -2.60 -27.18 -5.68
CA GLU A 251 -1.90 -27.59 -6.91
C GLU A 251 -0.58 -28.28 -6.56
#